data_AF-A0A381RZC6-F1
#
_entry.id   AF-A0A381RZC6-F1
#
_cell.length_a   1.000
_cell.length_b   1.000
_cell.length_c   1.000
_cell.angle_alpha   90.00
_cell.angle_beta   90.00
_cell.angle_gamma   90.00
#
_symmetry.space_group_name_H-M   'P 1'
#
loop_
_entity.id
_entity.type
_entity.pdbx_description
1 polymer ?
#
loop_
_entity_poly.entity_id
_entity_poly.type
_entity_poly.pdbx_seq_one_letter_code
_entity_poly.pdbx_strand_id
1 'polypeptide(L)'
;VSADIPRIPIYKDFVLIQLAALIFVIDQFSKFLVRDQLSFRESFPADGFVRFTHTFNTGSAFGIFRDQNTPLILVSFLGIAILIMIYRSQRMPTGLLRLSLGLQIGGALGNLVDRLRLGHVTDFVDVGTWPVFNMADASIITGLVILAYIFIIADSGDNEDGSLMSDYAWCPVCDGEMRTLLGGGWRCSTCGVREMVIGEPLYGDRMVEELTGDQKL
;
A
#
# COMPACT_ATOMS: atom_id res chain seq x y z
N VAL A 1 3.70 -25.80 -17.22
CA VAL A 1 2.46 -25.23 -16.65
C VAL A 1 2.87 -24.52 -15.38
N SER A 2 3.22 -23.24 -15.49
CA SER A 2 3.38 -22.37 -14.33
C SER A 2 2.01 -22.31 -13.66
N ALA A 3 1.89 -22.91 -12.47
CA ALA A 3 0.66 -22.81 -11.70
C ALA A 3 0.42 -21.33 -11.41
N ASP A 4 -0.62 -20.78 -12.01
CA ASP A 4 -1.03 -19.40 -11.81
C ASP A 4 -1.50 -19.29 -10.35
N ILE A 5 -0.62 -18.83 -9.46
CA ILE A 5 -0.94 -18.73 -8.03
C ILE A 5 -1.99 -17.61 -7.89
N PRO A 6 -3.23 -17.94 -7.53
CA PRO A 6 -4.29 -16.94 -7.47
C PRO A 6 -3.97 -15.91 -6.39
N ARG A 7 -4.11 -14.61 -6.72
CA ARG A 7 -3.95 -13.53 -5.74
C ARG A 7 -5.00 -13.71 -4.64
N ILE A 8 -4.59 -13.69 -3.37
CA ILE A 8 -5.51 -13.74 -2.25
C ILE A 8 -6.24 -12.39 -2.18
N PRO A 9 -7.56 -12.33 -2.39
CA PRO A 9 -8.28 -11.06 -2.26
C PRO A 9 -8.25 -10.60 -0.81
N ILE A 10 -8.15 -9.28 -0.57
CA ILE A 10 -7.98 -8.67 0.76
C ILE A 10 -8.96 -9.24 1.79
N TYR A 11 -10.23 -9.38 1.41
CA TYR A 11 -11.29 -9.86 2.32
C TYR A 11 -11.11 -11.33 2.77
N LYS A 12 -10.24 -12.10 2.11
CA LYS A 12 -9.87 -13.48 2.50
C LYS A 12 -8.55 -13.54 3.29
N ASP A 13 -7.81 -12.43 3.37
CA ASP A 13 -6.59 -12.39 4.17
C ASP A 13 -6.92 -12.04 5.62
N PHE A 14 -7.25 -13.08 6.38
CA PHE A 14 -7.65 -12.95 7.78
C PHE A 14 -6.58 -12.28 8.64
N VAL A 15 -5.30 -12.48 8.33
CA VAL A 15 -4.19 -11.91 9.11
C VAL A 15 -4.18 -10.39 8.96
N LEU A 16 -4.25 -9.88 7.73
CA LEU A 16 -4.31 -8.43 7.49
C LEU A 16 -5.53 -7.80 8.18
N ILE A 17 -6.70 -8.41 8.02
CA ILE A 17 -7.96 -7.89 8.58
C ILE A 17 -7.90 -7.88 10.12
N GLN A 18 -7.41 -8.96 10.73
CA GLN A 18 -7.28 -9.06 12.18
C GLN A 18 -6.32 -8.01 12.73
N LEU A 19 -5.19 -7.77 12.07
CA LEU A 19 -4.24 -6.75 12.47
C LEU A 19 -4.84 -5.35 12.39
N ALA A 20 -5.49 -5.01 11.27
CA ALA A 20 -6.14 -3.73 11.10
C ALA A 20 -7.28 -3.52 12.13
N ALA A 21 -8.11 -4.54 12.35
CA ALA A 21 -9.20 -4.49 13.32
C ALA A 21 -8.68 -4.37 14.76
N LEU A 22 -7.63 -5.10 15.12
CA LEU A 22 -7.01 -5.03 16.44
C LEU A 22 -6.50 -3.61 16.74
N ILE A 23 -5.75 -3.02 15.81
CA ILE A 23 -5.22 -1.66 15.97
C ILE A 23 -6.34 -0.63 16.05
N PHE A 24 -7.35 -0.77 15.19
CA PHE A 24 -8.53 0.09 15.24
C PHE A 24 -9.24 0.03 16.60
N VAL A 25 -9.43 -1.18 17.15
CA VAL A 25 -10.07 -1.37 18.46
C VAL A 25 -9.22 -0.78 19.57
N ILE A 26 -7.90 -1.00 19.56
CA ILE A 26 -6.99 -0.44 20.57
C ILE A 26 -7.03 1.10 20.53
N ASP A 27 -7.00 1.70 19.34
CA ASP A 27 -7.09 3.16 19.17
C ASP A 27 -8.43 3.70 19.70
N GLN A 28 -9.55 3.16 19.24
CA GLN A 28 -10.87 3.67 19.64
C GLN A 28 -11.16 3.44 21.12
N PHE A 29 -10.71 2.32 21.69
CA PHE A 29 -10.85 2.04 23.12
C PHE A 29 -9.99 2.98 23.97
N SER A 30 -8.73 3.21 23.59
CA SER A 30 -7.85 4.14 24.32
C SER A 30 -8.35 5.58 24.27
N LYS A 31 -8.84 6.05 23.12
CA LYS A 31 -9.49 7.36 22.98
C LYS A 31 -10.78 7.46 23.77
N PHE A 32 -11.57 6.39 23.82
CA PHE A 32 -12.76 6.34 24.66
C PHE A 32 -12.41 6.51 26.13
N LEU A 33 -11.41 5.76 26.63
CA LEU A 33 -10.98 5.82 28.01
C LEU A 33 -10.52 7.22 28.42
N VAL A 34 -9.73 7.89 27.57
CA VAL A 34 -9.25 9.26 27.84
C VAL A 34 -10.40 10.27 27.88
N ARG A 35 -11.36 10.18 26.94
CA ARG A 35 -12.53 11.08 26.93
C ARG A 35 -13.45 10.88 28.12
N ASP A 36 -13.50 9.67 28.67
CA ASP A 36 -14.33 9.31 29.83
C ASP A 36 -13.67 9.69 31.16
N GLN A 37 -12.34 9.57 31.26
CA GLN A 37 -11.62 9.76 32.52
C GLN A 37 -10.99 11.14 32.70
N LEU A 38 -10.72 11.87 31.62
CA LEU A 38 -10.02 13.15 31.67
C LEU A 38 -10.85 14.26 31.04
N SER A 39 -10.94 15.40 31.73
CA SER A 39 -11.49 16.63 31.19
C SER A 39 -10.60 17.16 30.07
N PHE A 40 -11.15 18.00 29.18
CA PHE A 40 -10.35 18.63 28.13
C PHE A 40 -9.16 19.40 28.73
N ARG A 41 -7.95 19.12 28.21
CA ARG A 41 -6.63 19.62 28.68
C ARG A 41 -6.20 19.16 30.07
N GLU A 42 -6.90 18.20 30.66
CA GLU A 42 -6.44 17.52 31.86
C GLU A 42 -5.34 16.52 31.51
N SER A 43 -4.34 16.40 32.40
CA SER A 43 -3.20 15.49 32.27
C SER A 43 -3.15 14.52 33.44
N PHE A 44 -2.90 13.24 33.15
CA PHE A 44 -2.63 12.21 34.15
C PHE A 44 -1.33 11.44 33.82
N PRO A 45 -0.35 11.38 34.72
CA PRO A 45 -0.21 12.21 35.93
C PRO A 45 -0.16 13.71 35.58
N ALA A 46 -0.38 14.58 36.57
CA ALA A 46 -0.39 16.03 36.34
C ALA A 46 0.98 16.54 35.85
N ASP A 47 2.05 15.90 36.33
CA ASP A 47 3.45 16.20 36.07
C ASP A 47 4.23 14.96 35.62
N GLY A 48 5.44 15.19 35.09
CA GLY A 48 6.33 14.12 34.59
C GLY A 48 6.61 14.20 33.09
N PHE A 49 7.53 13.35 32.64
CA PHE A 49 8.00 13.34 31.24
C PHE A 49 7.01 12.64 30.29
N VAL A 50 6.27 11.64 30.77
CA VAL A 50 5.24 10.92 30.00
C VAL A 50 3.91 11.08 30.74
N ARG A 51 2.91 11.60 30.03
CA ARG A 51 1.57 11.87 30.56
C ARG A 51 0.51 11.43 29.57
N PHE A 52 -0.71 11.28 30.06
CA PHE A 52 -1.92 11.16 29.28
C PHE A 52 -2.68 12.48 29.35
N THR A 53 -2.64 13.27 28.28
CA THR A 53 -3.23 14.62 28.23
C THR A 53 -4.36 14.66 27.22
N HIS A 54 -5.61 14.84 27.66
CA HIS A 54 -6.75 14.86 26.74
C HIS A 54 -6.74 16.13 25.88
N THR A 55 -6.39 16.00 24.60
CA THR A 55 -6.36 17.12 23.65
C THR A 55 -7.06 16.79 22.34
N PHE A 56 -7.43 17.84 21.60
CA PHE A 56 -8.06 17.74 20.30
C PHE A 56 -7.10 18.16 19.21
N ASN A 57 -7.06 17.37 18.15
CA ASN A 57 -6.31 17.66 16.96
C ASN A 57 -7.27 17.98 15.81
N THR A 58 -7.37 19.28 15.53
CA THR A 58 -8.21 19.86 14.47
C THR A 58 -7.45 20.12 13.17
N GLY A 59 -6.15 19.80 13.07
CA GLY A 59 -5.33 20.20 11.92
C GLY A 59 -4.13 19.29 11.62
N SER A 60 -3.72 19.21 10.36
CA SER A 60 -2.44 18.58 9.98
C SER A 60 -1.25 19.33 10.59
N ALA A 61 -0.15 18.60 10.87
CA ALA A 61 1.11 19.02 11.51
C ALA A 61 1.81 20.34 11.04
N PHE A 62 1.30 21.06 10.03
CA PHE A 62 1.91 22.30 9.50
C PHE A 62 0.98 23.51 9.40
N GLY A 63 -0.23 23.46 9.97
CA GLY A 63 -1.13 24.63 10.03
C GLY A 63 -1.74 25.07 8.68
N ILE A 64 -1.51 24.32 7.60
CA ILE A 64 -2.04 24.59 6.25
C ILE A 64 -3.54 24.26 6.15
N PHE A 65 -4.06 23.43 7.07
CA PHE A 65 -5.47 22.99 7.10
C PHE A 65 -6.13 23.23 8.48
N ARG A 66 -5.79 24.31 9.20
CA ARG A 66 -6.48 24.64 10.46
C ARG A 66 -7.98 24.77 10.19
N ASP A 67 -8.79 24.09 11.00
CA ASP A 67 -10.25 24.03 10.92
C ASP A 67 -10.81 23.43 9.62
N GLN A 68 -9.96 22.79 8.81
CA GLN A 68 -10.35 22.09 7.59
C GLN A 68 -10.22 20.58 7.80
N ASN A 69 -11.27 19.99 8.36
CA ASN A 69 -11.36 18.55 8.54
C ASN A 69 -11.53 17.80 7.21
N THR A 70 -12.15 18.44 6.21
CA THR A 70 -12.46 17.82 4.90
C THR A 70 -11.20 17.35 4.14
N PRO A 71 -10.14 18.17 3.96
CA PRO A 71 -8.89 17.70 3.35
C PRO A 71 -8.27 16.51 4.07
N LEU A 72 -8.29 16.50 5.41
CA LEU A 72 -7.72 15.41 6.20
C LEU A 72 -8.47 14.10 6.04
N ILE A 73 -9.81 14.16 5.94
CA ILE A 73 -10.66 13.03 5.62
C ILE A 73 -10.31 12.49 4.22
N LEU A 74 -10.19 13.36 3.22
CA LEU A 74 -9.82 12.97 1.86
C LEU A 74 -8.44 12.32 1.78
N VAL A 75 -7.44 12.89 2.47
CA VAL A 75 -6.09 12.31 2.56
C VAL A 75 -6.12 10.94 3.24
N SER A 76 -6.95 10.75 4.27
CA SER A 76 -7.11 9.45 4.94
C SER A 76 -7.69 8.40 3.98
N PHE A 77 -8.75 8.74 3.25
CA PHE A 77 -9.31 7.85 2.22
C PHE A 77 -8.29 7.53 1.12
N LEU A 78 -7.57 8.53 0.63
CA LEU A 78 -6.54 8.36 -0.39
C LEU A 78 -5.41 7.46 0.10
N GLY A 79 -4.92 7.67 1.32
CA GLY A 79 -3.89 6.83 1.94
C GLY A 79 -4.35 5.37 2.07
N ILE A 80 -5.56 5.13 2.59
CA ILE A 80 -6.13 3.78 2.68
C ILE A 80 -6.25 3.14 1.28
N ALA A 81 -6.70 3.90 0.28
CA ALA A 81 -6.78 3.41 -1.10
C ALA A 81 -5.41 3.00 -1.66
N ILE A 82 -4.37 3.82 -1.43
CA ILE A 82 -2.99 3.51 -1.83
C ILE A 82 -2.49 2.23 -1.14
N LEU A 83 -2.71 2.08 0.17
CA LEU A 83 -2.31 0.87 0.91
C LEU A 83 -3.01 -0.39 0.37
N ILE A 84 -4.29 -0.27 0.02
CA ILE A 84 -5.06 -1.34 -0.64
C ILE A 84 -4.48 -1.66 -2.03
N MET A 85 -4.09 -0.66 -2.81
CA MET A 85 -3.47 -0.86 -4.12
C MET A 85 -2.10 -1.54 -4.00
N ILE A 86 -1.27 -1.14 -3.03
CA ILE A 86 0.01 -1.79 -2.72
C ILE A 86 -0.23 -3.25 -2.36
N TYR A 87 -1.21 -3.54 -1.50
CA TYR A 87 -1.53 -4.93 -1.17
C TYR A 87 -1.93 -5.74 -2.40
N ARG A 88 -2.83 -5.19 -3.23
CA ARG A 88 -3.35 -5.87 -4.42
C ARG A 88 -2.30 -6.09 -5.50
N SER A 89 -1.24 -5.27 -5.55
CA SER A 89 -0.15 -5.45 -6.51
C SER A 89 0.68 -6.70 -6.21
N GLN A 90 0.67 -7.18 -4.96
CA GLN A 90 1.41 -8.37 -4.54
C GLN A 90 0.64 -9.67 -4.83
N ARG A 91 1.32 -10.65 -5.44
CA ARG A 91 0.76 -12.00 -5.65
C ARG A 91 0.74 -12.82 -4.35
N MET A 92 1.85 -12.79 -3.61
CA MET A 92 2.02 -13.46 -2.33
C MET A 92 2.58 -12.46 -1.32
N PRO A 93 1.72 -11.69 -0.63
CA PRO A 93 2.20 -10.74 0.36
C PRO A 93 2.94 -11.49 1.47
N THR A 94 4.02 -10.91 2.00
CA THR A 94 4.77 -11.48 3.12
C THR A 94 4.06 -11.20 4.44
N GLY A 95 4.41 -11.92 5.52
CA GLY A 95 3.90 -11.62 6.86
C GLY A 95 4.25 -10.20 7.31
N LEU A 96 5.47 -9.75 7.00
CA LEU A 96 5.95 -8.40 7.34
C LEU A 96 5.19 -7.30 6.60
N LEU A 97 4.85 -7.53 5.32
CA LEU A 97 4.02 -6.59 4.56
C LEU A 97 2.59 -6.53 5.13
N ARG A 98 1.99 -7.67 5.51
CA ARG A 98 0.68 -7.69 6.18
C ARG A 98 0.70 -6.92 7.49
N LEU A 99 1.77 -7.07 8.27
CA LEU A 99 1.97 -6.30 9.51
C LEU A 99 2.03 -4.80 9.22
N SER A 100 2.90 -4.38 8.31
CA SER A 100 3.03 -2.98 7.91
C SER A 100 1.71 -2.35 7.45
N LEU A 101 0.99 -3.02 6.55
CA LEU A 101 -0.26 -2.50 5.99
C LEU A 101 -1.41 -2.56 7.00
N GLY A 102 -1.49 -3.62 7.82
CA GLY A 102 -2.49 -3.74 8.87
C GLY A 102 -2.39 -2.63 9.91
N LEU A 103 -1.17 -2.31 10.37
CA LEU A 103 -0.90 -1.20 11.29
C LEU A 103 -1.34 0.15 10.73
N GLN A 104 -1.01 0.42 9.46
CA GLN A 104 -1.33 1.69 8.80
C GLN A 104 -2.83 1.82 8.51
N ILE A 105 -3.48 0.76 8.00
CA ILE A 105 -4.92 0.77 7.71
C ILE A 105 -5.73 0.92 9.00
N GLY A 106 -5.39 0.16 10.05
CA GLY A 106 -6.06 0.23 11.35
C GLY A 106 -5.97 1.63 11.97
N GLY A 107 -4.76 2.22 11.97
CA GLY A 107 -4.56 3.57 12.48
C GLY A 107 -5.27 4.64 11.64
N ALA A 108 -5.16 4.56 10.31
CA ALA A 108 -5.84 5.49 9.41
C ALA A 108 -7.36 5.46 9.61
N LEU A 109 -7.95 4.27 9.78
CA LEU A 109 -9.38 4.11 10.08
C LEU A 109 -9.76 4.70 11.44
N GLY A 110 -8.95 4.51 12.49
CA GLY A 110 -9.21 5.07 13.82
C GLY A 110 -9.28 6.59 13.80
N ASN A 111 -8.28 7.22 13.19
CA ASN A 111 -8.23 8.67 13.01
C ASN A 111 -9.31 9.21 12.06
N LEU A 112 -9.70 8.46 11.03
CA LEU A 112 -10.78 8.83 10.12
C LEU A 112 -12.14 8.79 10.82
N VAL A 113 -12.40 7.79 11.67
CA VAL A 113 -13.66 7.67 12.41
C VAL A 113 -13.87 8.83 13.36
N ASP A 114 -12.84 9.23 14.11
CA ASP A 114 -12.90 10.41 14.97
C ASP A 114 -13.25 11.66 14.16
N ARG A 115 -12.56 11.88 13.03
CA ARG A 115 -12.83 13.03 12.15
C ARG A 115 -14.26 13.06 11.63
N LEU A 116 -14.80 11.92 11.22
CA LEU A 116 -16.17 11.83 10.71
C LEU A 116 -17.23 12.01 11.81
N ARG A 117 -16.96 11.56 13.04
CA ARG A 117 -17.93 11.59 14.15
C ARG A 117 -17.85 12.85 15.02
N LEU A 118 -16.63 13.31 15.29
CA LEU A 118 -16.31 14.35 16.28
C LEU A 118 -15.81 15.64 15.63
N GLY A 119 -15.41 15.59 14.36
CA GLY A 119 -14.82 16.75 13.65
C GLY A 119 -13.34 16.99 13.96
N HIS A 120 -12.74 16.21 14.85
CA HIS A 120 -11.35 16.29 15.29
C HIS A 120 -10.87 14.90 15.72
N VAL A 121 -9.56 14.73 15.92
CA VAL A 121 -8.96 13.52 16.49
C VAL A 121 -8.68 13.71 17.98
N THR A 122 -8.92 12.69 18.78
CA THR A 122 -8.53 12.68 20.20
C THR A 122 -7.07 12.24 20.33
N ASP A 123 -6.21 13.15 20.76
CA ASP A 123 -4.80 12.85 21.06
C ASP A 123 -4.59 12.82 22.58
N PHE A 124 -3.67 11.98 23.03
CA PHE A 124 -3.52 11.74 24.47
C PHE A 124 -2.14 11.35 24.96
N VAL A 125 -1.27 10.77 24.15
CA VAL A 125 0.09 10.41 24.57
C VAL A 125 0.98 11.65 24.49
N ASP A 126 1.38 12.16 25.65
CA ASP A 126 2.12 13.41 25.81
C ASP A 126 3.53 13.12 26.37
N VAL A 127 4.57 13.44 25.60
CA VAL A 127 5.96 13.08 25.91
C VAL A 127 6.87 14.30 25.76
N GLY A 128 7.25 14.92 26.87
CA GLY A 128 8.17 16.05 26.90
C GLY A 128 7.70 17.21 26.00
N THR A 129 8.49 17.53 24.96
CA THR A 129 8.20 18.58 23.99
C THR A 129 7.65 18.04 22.66
N TRP A 130 7.46 16.72 22.55
CA TRP A 130 6.93 16.08 21.35
C TRP A 130 5.44 16.38 21.20
N PRO A 131 4.92 16.57 19.97
CA PRO A 131 3.49 16.74 19.75
C PRO A 131 2.68 15.58 20.32
N VAL A 132 1.60 15.88 21.06
CA VAL A 132 0.71 14.85 21.61
C VAL A 132 0.14 14.01 20.46
N PHE A 133 0.13 12.69 20.63
CA PHE A 133 -0.30 11.73 19.59
C PHE A 133 -1.21 10.65 20.19
N ASN A 134 -1.67 9.72 19.35
CA ASN A 134 -2.49 8.59 19.77
C ASN A 134 -1.96 7.25 19.24
N MET A 135 -2.66 6.15 19.56
CA MET A 135 -2.26 4.81 19.12
C MET A 135 -2.33 4.65 17.60
N ALA A 136 -3.31 5.29 16.93
CA ALA A 136 -3.37 5.32 15.47
C ALA A 136 -2.14 5.99 14.83
N ASP A 137 -1.64 7.11 15.37
CA ASP A 137 -0.45 7.77 14.85
C ASP A 137 0.80 6.90 15.02
N ALA A 138 0.97 6.31 16.21
CA ALA A 138 2.07 5.40 16.50
C ALA A 138 2.04 4.16 15.57
N SER A 139 0.86 3.60 15.30
CA SER A 139 0.72 2.45 14.41
C SER A 139 1.03 2.82 12.96
N ILE A 140 0.59 3.99 12.48
CA ILE A 140 0.88 4.48 11.13
C ILE A 140 2.40 4.65 10.96
N ILE A 141 3.07 5.33 11.89
CA ILE A 141 4.52 5.55 11.80
C ILE A 141 5.28 4.22 11.86
N THR A 142 4.90 3.32 12.76
CA THR A 142 5.53 1.99 12.85
C THR A 142 5.36 1.20 11.56
N GLY A 143 4.15 1.16 11.00
CA GLY A 143 3.90 0.48 9.75
C GLY A 143 4.63 1.11 8.56
N LEU A 144 4.76 2.44 8.53
CA LEU A 144 5.54 3.17 7.52
C LEU A 144 7.03 2.82 7.60
N VAL A 145 7.61 2.76 8.80
CA VAL A 145 9.02 2.36 9.00
C VAL A 145 9.24 0.93 8.53
N ILE A 146 8.33 0.00 8.85
CA ILE A 146 8.40 -1.39 8.36
C ILE A 146 8.28 -1.43 6.83
N LEU A 147 7.39 -0.62 6.23
CA LEU A 147 7.23 -0.55 4.77
C LEU A 147 8.52 -0.07 4.09
N ALA A 148 9.10 1.01 4.61
CA ALA A 148 10.36 1.56 4.11
C ALA A 148 11.50 0.54 4.23
N TYR A 149 11.58 -0.17 5.36
CA TYR A 149 12.56 -1.23 5.56
C TYR A 149 12.44 -2.37 4.53
N ILE A 150 11.20 -2.78 4.19
CA ILE A 150 10.96 -3.78 3.13
C ILE A 150 11.52 -3.29 1.79
N PHE A 151 11.27 -2.03 1.43
CA PHE A 151 11.75 -1.47 0.16
C PHE A 151 13.27 -1.32 0.08
N ILE A 152 13.91 -0.86 1.17
CA ILE A 152 15.38 -0.69 1.20
C ILE A 152 16.10 -2.04 1.05
N ILE A 153 15.58 -3.10 1.69
CA ILE A 153 16.18 -4.44 1.57
C ILE A 153 15.91 -5.07 0.21
N ALA A 154 14.73 -4.83 -0.37
CA ALA A 154 14.43 -5.31 -1.72
C ALA A 154 15.41 -4.74 -2.75
N ASP A 155 15.74 -3.44 -2.66
CA ASP A 155 16.67 -2.74 -3.57
C ASP A 155 18.14 -3.19 -3.39
N SER A 156 18.50 -3.62 -2.17
CA SER A 156 19.85 -4.13 -1.88
C SER A 156 20.15 -5.49 -2.52
N GLY A 157 19.13 -6.19 -3.02
CA GLY A 157 19.26 -7.48 -3.72
C GLY A 157 19.47 -7.37 -5.23
N ASP A 158 19.29 -6.19 -5.84
CA ASP A 158 19.35 -5.98 -7.30
C ASP A 158 20.70 -5.41 -7.78
N ASN A 159 21.68 -5.22 -6.89
CA ASN A 159 22.98 -4.62 -7.23
C ASN A 159 24.13 -5.63 -7.41
N GLU A 160 23.85 -6.93 -7.47
CA GLU A 160 24.80 -7.97 -7.90
C GLU A 160 24.15 -8.91 -8.93
N ASP A 161 23.74 -8.38 -10.08
CA ASP A 161 23.97 -9.01 -11.38
C ASP A 161 23.40 -8.16 -12.52
N GLY A 162 24.28 -7.72 -13.42
CA GLY A 162 23.87 -7.08 -14.67
C GLY A 162 23.05 -8.04 -15.53
N SER A 163 21.74 -7.87 -15.59
CA SER A 163 20.94 -8.34 -16.73
C SER A 163 19.81 -7.37 -17.04
N LEU A 164 20.07 -6.51 -18.02
CA LEU A 164 19.10 -5.75 -18.79
C LEU A 164 18.13 -6.69 -19.54
N MET A 165 17.32 -7.51 -18.86
CA MET A 165 16.38 -8.41 -19.57
C MET A 165 15.26 -9.05 -18.73
N SER A 166 14.65 -8.36 -17.76
CA SER A 166 13.62 -9.01 -16.91
C SER A 166 12.33 -8.22 -16.61
N ASP A 167 11.95 -7.20 -17.39
CA ASP A 167 10.73 -6.43 -17.03
C ASP A 167 9.46 -6.72 -17.83
N TYR A 168 9.48 -7.64 -18.80
CA TYR A 168 8.27 -8.04 -19.53
C TYR A 168 8.09 -9.56 -19.63
N ALA A 169 7.93 -10.23 -18.48
CA ALA A 169 7.62 -11.66 -18.42
C ALA A 169 6.16 -12.01 -18.79
N TRP A 170 5.30 -11.01 -19.05
CA TRP A 170 3.86 -11.20 -19.28
C TRP A 170 3.35 -10.45 -20.53
N CYS A 171 2.36 -11.04 -21.21
CA CYS A 171 1.78 -10.52 -22.44
C CYS A 171 0.58 -9.61 -22.15
N PRO A 172 0.59 -8.33 -22.58
CA PRO A 172 -0.50 -7.38 -22.29
C PRO A 172 -1.80 -7.66 -23.04
N VAL A 173 -1.80 -8.60 -24.00
CA VAL A 173 -2.98 -8.94 -24.83
C VAL A 173 -3.81 -10.06 -24.21
N CYS A 174 -3.18 -11.00 -23.51
CA CYS A 174 -3.85 -12.20 -23.02
C CYS A 174 -3.39 -12.66 -21.63
N ASP A 175 -2.56 -11.85 -20.96
CA ASP A 175 -1.90 -12.16 -19.69
C ASP A 175 -1.02 -13.43 -19.69
N GLY A 176 -0.72 -13.99 -20.87
CA GLY A 176 0.13 -15.17 -21.04
C GLY A 176 1.63 -14.90 -20.90
N GLU A 177 2.43 -15.95 -20.69
CA GLU A 177 3.88 -15.86 -20.50
C GLU A 177 4.62 -15.52 -21.81
N MET A 178 5.50 -14.51 -21.78
CA MET A 178 6.39 -14.16 -22.89
C MET A 178 7.64 -15.05 -22.86
N ARG A 179 7.97 -15.68 -23.99
CA ARG A 179 9.16 -16.52 -24.16
C ARG A 179 10.15 -15.87 -25.09
N THR A 180 11.43 -15.92 -24.73
CA THR A 180 12.53 -15.54 -25.61
C THR A 180 12.67 -16.56 -26.74
N LEU A 181 12.85 -16.07 -27.96
CA LEU A 181 13.16 -16.92 -29.10
C LEU A 181 14.68 -17.06 -29.25
N LEU A 182 15.13 -18.26 -29.62
CA LEU A 182 16.51 -18.49 -30.05
C LEU A 182 16.76 -17.66 -31.32
N GLY A 183 17.51 -16.56 -31.19
CA GLY A 183 17.73 -15.58 -32.26
C GLY A 183 17.34 -14.14 -31.90
N GLY A 184 16.80 -13.90 -30.70
CA GLY A 184 16.37 -12.58 -30.25
C GLY A 184 14.87 -12.35 -30.42
N GLY A 185 14.32 -11.44 -29.62
CA GLY A 185 12.89 -11.14 -29.58
C GLY A 185 12.05 -12.06 -28.70
N TRP A 186 10.78 -11.71 -28.54
CA TRP A 186 9.85 -12.35 -27.61
C TRP A 186 8.57 -12.82 -28.31
N ARG A 187 8.01 -13.92 -27.83
CA ARG A 187 6.71 -14.47 -28.27
C ARG A 187 5.88 -14.94 -27.09
N CYS A 188 4.63 -14.52 -27.03
CA CYS A 188 3.68 -15.05 -26.06
C CYS A 188 3.39 -16.53 -26.35
N SER A 189 3.52 -17.37 -25.33
CA SER A 189 3.20 -18.80 -25.40
C SER A 189 1.70 -19.10 -25.53
N THR A 190 0.84 -18.14 -25.19
CA THR A 190 -0.62 -18.31 -25.14
C THR A 190 -1.30 -17.79 -26.40
N CYS A 191 -1.13 -16.50 -26.74
CA CYS A 191 -1.77 -15.90 -27.91
C CYS A 191 -0.84 -15.76 -29.14
N GLY A 192 0.45 -16.08 -29.01
CA GLY A 192 1.41 -16.03 -30.11
C GLY A 192 1.90 -14.64 -30.51
N VAL A 193 1.41 -13.58 -29.85
CA VAL A 193 1.85 -12.18 -30.07
C VAL A 193 3.36 -12.06 -29.91
N ARG A 194 4.00 -11.36 -30.84
CA ARG A 194 5.44 -11.05 -30.82
C ARG A 194 5.64 -9.58 -30.51
N GLU A 195 6.78 -9.26 -29.90
CA GLU A 195 7.21 -7.86 -29.79
C GLU A 195 7.43 -7.29 -31.20
N MET A 196 6.91 -6.10 -31.46
CA MET A 196 7.21 -5.36 -32.68
C MET A 196 8.45 -4.52 -32.39
N VAL A 197 9.61 -4.97 -32.87
CA VAL A 197 10.87 -4.23 -32.72
C VAL A 197 10.76 -2.95 -33.56
N ILE A 198 10.45 -1.82 -32.92
CA ILE A 198 10.47 -0.51 -33.59
C ILE A 198 11.95 -0.14 -33.78
N GLY A 199 12.53 -0.49 -34.93
CA GLY A 199 13.90 -0.12 -35.24
C GLY A 199 14.64 -0.93 -36.31
N GLU A 200 14.11 -2.04 -36.83
CA GLU A 200 14.77 -2.72 -37.95
C GLU A 200 14.38 -2.06 -39.28
N PRO A 201 15.34 -1.58 -40.10
CA PRO A 201 15.03 -1.17 -41.46
C PRO A 201 14.63 -2.42 -42.25
N LEU A 202 13.47 -2.36 -42.91
CA LEU A 202 13.03 -3.37 -43.87
C LEU A 202 14.07 -3.48 -45.00
N TYR A 203 15.00 -4.43 -44.87
CA TYR A 203 15.91 -4.81 -45.95
C TYR A 203 15.72 -6.29 -46.27
N GLY A 204 15.18 -6.54 -47.46
CA GLY A 204 15.36 -7.81 -48.17
C GLY A 204 14.16 -8.75 -48.17
N ASP A 205 13.35 -8.64 -49.23
CA ASP A 205 12.61 -9.72 -49.90
C ASP A 205 12.20 -10.95 -49.09
N ARG A 206 10.96 -10.89 -48.58
CA ARG A 206 9.91 -11.91 -48.78
C ARG A 206 8.64 -11.50 -48.04
N MET A 207 7.92 -10.55 -48.61
CA MET A 207 6.47 -10.48 -48.44
C MET A 207 5.83 -10.89 -49.77
N VAL A 208 4.67 -11.54 -49.66
CA VAL A 208 3.80 -12.05 -50.74
C VAL A 208 4.01 -13.52 -51.08
N GLU A 209 3.65 -14.43 -50.16
CA GLU A 209 3.12 -15.76 -50.56
C GLU A 209 2.36 -16.54 -49.46
N GLU A 210 1.63 -15.88 -48.55
CA GLU A 210 0.81 -16.65 -47.57
C GLU A 210 -0.50 -15.95 -47.16
N LEU A 211 -1.12 -15.19 -48.08
CA LEU A 211 -2.45 -14.59 -47.85
C LEU A 211 -3.50 -14.95 -48.90
N THR A 212 -3.29 -15.99 -49.71
CA THR A 212 -4.34 -16.54 -50.57
C THR A 212 -4.19 -18.06 -50.67
N GLY A 213 -5.07 -18.81 -50.00
CA GLY A 213 -5.03 -20.28 -50.11
C GLY A 213 -6.01 -21.03 -49.21
N ASP A 214 -7.27 -21.05 -49.64
CA ASP A 214 -8.21 -22.17 -49.46
C ASP A 214 -8.92 -22.36 -48.10
N GLN A 215 -10.04 -21.64 -47.94
CA GLN A 215 -11.23 -22.19 -47.29
C GLN A 215 -11.98 -23.08 -48.29
N LYS A 216 -12.12 -24.36 -47.95
CA LYS A 216 -13.05 -25.30 -48.57
C LYS A 216 -14.48 -24.77 -48.54
N LEU A 217 -15.07 -24.52 -49.72
CA LEU A 217 -16.34 -25.04 -50.26
C LEU A 217 -16.74 -24.30 -51.54
#